data_AF-A0A023UMT3-F1
#
_entry.id   AF-A0A023UMT3-F1
#
_cell.length_a   1.000
_cell.length_b   1.000
_cell.length_c   1.000
_cell.angle_alpha   90.00
_cell.angle_beta   90.00
_cell.angle_gamma   90.00
#
_symmetry.space_group_name_H-M   'P 1'
#
loop_
_entity.id
_entity.type
_entity.pdbx_description
1 polymer ?
#
loop_
_entity_poly.entity_id
_entity_poly.type
_entity_poly.pdbx_seq_one_letter_code
_entity_poly.pdbx_strand_id
1 'polypeptide(L)'
;QREEGTNLILFIMMLNFEIDYMTETMFYMNYLQFKSVYTRKCTDVNGYMNNMLLNCQNNNYMIFMMKMGMQSAENCKMMINIMLNIMLNMMTNFMKLMYMYNNRLLKINKYHIKAPAARGAADIKLMKGFSETMRQLSNNNKNNKELVDQNFYNWFAGVMDGDGNFDIRNLNGKLTLKAIRMKLHVRDIRLLNYILNKLHVGKMKMDKNKPYALYMVSTKADMEVMVRNLNGLMRLKMDNFKKACNYYNIDFIEPNYNMEENDPYFAGLVDTDGSMVFNWTSNRMECNLEFKDSYATKFNLDNVMPYCKPYIMRRVHNKNGLKIYTSIAFKFQNVGHMVPMYDYFMKNRLYSDFKFYRVSKIKKFMEIRHYRYKDWNSLEYKMYSNFVLDLMKHLNPKWTKLTYLDKLNPS
;
A
#
# COMPACT_ATOMS: atom_id res chain seq x y z
N GLN A 1 12.17 -30.51 -24.81
CA GLN A 1 13.28 -30.11 -23.92
C GLN A 1 13.93 -28.76 -24.27
N ARG A 2 14.15 -28.35 -25.54
CA ARG A 2 14.61 -26.97 -25.84
C ARG A 2 13.51 -25.90 -25.80
N GLU A 3 12.25 -26.24 -26.09
CA GLU A 3 11.14 -25.27 -26.05
C GLU A 3 10.65 -24.92 -24.63
N GLU A 4 10.75 -25.85 -23.67
CA GLU A 4 10.32 -25.60 -22.28
C GLU A 4 11.22 -24.59 -21.56
N GLY A 5 12.52 -24.55 -21.91
CA GLY A 5 13.45 -23.56 -21.37
C GLY A 5 13.18 -22.14 -21.87
N THR A 6 12.77 -22.00 -23.13
CA THR A 6 12.49 -20.69 -23.75
C THR A 6 11.22 -20.06 -23.16
N ASN A 7 10.19 -20.86 -22.89
CA ASN A 7 8.93 -20.38 -22.29
C ASN A 7 9.10 -19.93 -20.84
N LEU A 8 9.97 -20.59 -20.07
CA LEU A 8 10.27 -20.18 -18.70
C LEU A 8 11.05 -18.86 -18.64
N ILE A 9 11.99 -18.66 -19.57
CA ILE A 9 12.75 -17.40 -19.68
C ILE A 9 11.81 -16.25 -20.06
N LEU A 10 10.91 -16.47 -21.04
CA LEU A 10 9.94 -15.46 -21.46
C LEU A 10 8.99 -15.09 -20.32
N PHE A 11 8.52 -16.08 -19.55
CA PHE A 11 7.66 -15.88 -18.39
C PHE A 11 8.35 -15.08 -17.28
N ILE A 12 9.62 -15.40 -16.97
CA ILE A 12 10.40 -14.65 -15.97
C ILE A 12 10.67 -13.22 -16.44
N MET A 13 10.88 -12.98 -17.74
CA MET A 13 11.02 -11.64 -18.28
C MET A 13 9.72 -10.84 -18.19
N MET A 14 8.57 -11.45 -18.49
CA MET A 14 7.27 -10.80 -18.34
C MET A 14 6.95 -10.47 -16.88
N LEU A 15 7.27 -11.38 -15.95
CA LEU A 15 7.04 -11.17 -14.52
C LEU A 15 7.91 -10.03 -13.95
N ASN A 16 9.17 -9.94 -14.37
CA ASN A 16 10.04 -8.83 -13.99
C ASN A 16 9.58 -7.50 -14.59
N PHE A 17 9.06 -7.51 -15.82
CA PHE A 17 8.51 -6.31 -16.46
C PHE A 17 7.22 -5.84 -15.78
N GLU A 18 6.34 -6.77 -15.38
CA GLU A 18 5.15 -6.46 -14.57
C GLU A 18 5.51 -5.95 -13.19
N ILE A 19 6.52 -6.53 -12.53
CA ILE A 19 7.01 -6.03 -11.23
C ILE A 19 7.58 -4.63 -11.39
N ASP A 20 8.43 -4.35 -12.39
CA ASP A 20 8.98 -3.00 -12.63
C ASP A 20 7.90 -1.98 -13.01
N TYR A 21 6.90 -2.39 -13.80
CA TYR A 21 5.75 -1.55 -14.14
C TYR A 21 4.86 -1.26 -12.93
N MET A 22 4.58 -2.26 -12.09
CA MET A 22 3.79 -2.11 -10.88
C MET A 22 4.52 -1.37 -9.75
N THR A 23 5.86 -1.32 -9.78
CA THR A 23 6.68 -0.66 -8.77
C THR A 23 7.23 0.70 -9.20
N GLU A 24 6.94 1.14 -10.43
CA GLU A 24 7.44 2.39 -11.04
C GLU A 24 8.97 2.58 -10.85
N THR A 25 9.74 1.51 -10.98
CA THR A 25 11.20 1.55 -10.80
C THR A 25 11.92 2.23 -11.97
N MET A 26 13.18 2.60 -11.75
CA MET A 26 14.07 3.28 -12.71
C MET A 26 14.09 2.65 -14.11
N PHE A 27 13.88 1.35 -14.27
CA PHE A 27 14.03 0.65 -15.55
C PHE A 27 12.97 1.06 -16.58
N TYR A 28 11.69 1.16 -16.19
CA TYR A 28 10.63 1.60 -17.11
C TYR A 28 10.84 3.06 -17.54
N MET A 29 11.23 3.92 -16.60
CA MET A 29 11.52 5.33 -16.88
C MET A 29 12.78 5.50 -17.76
N ASN A 30 13.84 4.72 -17.53
CA ASN A 30 15.04 4.72 -18.36
C ASN A 30 14.78 4.14 -19.75
N TYR A 31 13.92 3.11 -19.86
CA TYR A 31 13.51 2.54 -21.16
C TYR A 31 12.67 3.54 -21.97
N LEU A 32 11.72 4.23 -21.33
CA LEU A 32 10.93 5.28 -21.99
C LEU A 32 11.80 6.47 -22.41
N GLN A 33 12.77 6.89 -21.58
CA GLN A 33 13.76 7.91 -21.95
C GLN A 33 14.61 7.46 -23.14
N PHE A 34 15.11 6.22 -23.13
CA PHE A 34 15.87 5.67 -24.25
C PHE A 34 15.05 5.65 -25.54
N LYS A 35 13.80 5.16 -25.49
CA LYS A 35 12.90 5.10 -26.64
C LYS A 35 12.56 6.50 -27.18
N SER A 36 12.34 7.47 -26.30
CA SER A 36 12.14 8.88 -26.64
C SER A 36 13.33 9.47 -27.40
N VAL A 37 14.54 9.33 -26.85
CA VAL A 37 15.79 9.82 -27.45
C VAL A 37 16.07 9.13 -28.79
N TYR A 38 15.89 7.81 -28.86
CA TYR A 38 16.09 7.04 -30.08
C TYR A 38 15.11 7.43 -31.19
N THR A 39 13.82 7.56 -30.86
CA THR A 39 12.77 7.92 -31.84
C THR A 39 13.04 9.31 -32.42
N ARG A 40 13.42 10.31 -31.59
CA ARG A 40 13.78 11.65 -32.08
C ARG A 40 14.97 11.64 -33.02
N LYS A 41 15.99 10.84 -32.73
CA LYS A 41 17.18 10.72 -33.59
C LYS A 41 16.86 10.10 -34.94
N CYS A 42 15.85 9.23 -34.99
CA CYS A 42 15.36 8.64 -36.24
C CYS A 42 14.40 9.57 -37.02
N THR A 43 13.71 10.49 -36.34
CA THR A 43 12.73 11.40 -36.98
C THR A 43 13.27 12.79 -37.31
N ASP A 44 14.39 13.19 -36.72
CA ASP A 44 14.93 14.55 -36.86
C ASP A 44 16.22 14.56 -37.69
N VAL A 45 16.05 14.71 -39.00
CA VAL A 45 17.17 14.88 -39.96
C VAL A 45 17.68 16.33 -39.95
N ASN A 46 16.97 17.28 -39.32
CA ASN A 46 17.26 18.72 -39.40
C ASN A 46 17.28 19.43 -38.03
N GLY A 47 18.26 19.07 -37.19
CA GLY A 47 19.17 20.04 -36.58
C GLY A 47 18.66 21.13 -35.61
N TYR A 48 17.49 21.03 -34.97
CA TYR A 48 17.10 21.98 -33.92
C TYR A 48 16.59 21.31 -32.63
N MET A 49 17.47 21.25 -31.63
CA MET A 49 17.19 20.74 -30.28
C MET A 49 16.45 21.78 -29.42
N ASN A 50 15.14 21.63 -29.24
CA ASN A 50 14.41 22.32 -28.17
C ASN A 50 14.47 21.52 -26.85
N ASN A 51 14.86 22.19 -25.77
CA ASN A 51 14.90 21.65 -24.40
C ASN A 51 13.52 21.16 -23.97
N MET A 52 13.41 19.90 -23.55
CA MET A 52 12.18 19.35 -22.97
C MET A 52 12.35 19.15 -21.47
N LEU A 53 11.52 19.83 -20.69
CA LEU A 53 11.26 19.53 -19.28
C LEU A 53 10.23 18.40 -19.23
N LEU A 54 10.66 17.18 -18.93
CA LEU A 54 9.76 16.09 -18.56
C LEU A 54 9.51 16.15 -17.06
N ASN A 55 8.42 16.78 -16.66
CA ASN A 55 7.92 16.73 -15.29
C ASN A 55 7.16 15.41 -15.09
N CYS A 56 7.70 14.50 -14.28
CA CYS A 56 6.94 13.38 -13.73
C CYS A 56 6.48 13.77 -12.33
N GLN A 57 5.16 13.82 -12.09
CA GLN A 57 4.58 14.38 -10.86
C GLN A 57 4.90 13.60 -9.57
N ASN A 58 5.55 12.43 -9.64
CA ASN A 58 5.73 11.55 -8.48
C ASN A 58 7.18 11.27 -8.05
N ASN A 59 8.21 11.77 -8.75
CA ASN A 59 9.60 11.63 -8.28
C ASN A 59 10.41 12.89 -8.60
N ASN A 60 10.76 13.66 -7.55
CA ASN A 60 11.69 14.79 -7.67
C ASN A 60 13.14 14.30 -7.77
N TYR A 61 13.50 13.66 -8.88
CA TYR A 61 14.89 13.64 -9.33
C TYR A 61 15.10 14.84 -10.24
N MET A 62 15.58 15.95 -9.68
CA MET A 62 16.15 17.02 -10.48
C MET A 62 17.52 16.52 -10.95
N ILE A 63 17.58 15.90 -12.13
CA ILE A 63 18.87 15.67 -12.79
C ILE A 63 19.37 17.04 -13.22
N PHE A 64 20.22 17.63 -12.38
CA PHE A 64 21.06 18.75 -12.76
C PHE A 64 21.95 18.24 -13.89
N MET A 65 21.57 18.50 -15.15
CA MET A 65 22.56 18.62 -16.20
C MET A 65 23.42 19.80 -15.77
N MET A 66 24.54 19.51 -15.11
CA MET A 66 25.60 20.49 -14.86
C MET A 66 25.75 21.29 -16.15
N LYS A 67 25.63 22.61 -16.04
CA LYS A 67 25.88 23.57 -17.12
C LYS A 67 27.37 23.52 -17.45
N MET A 68 27.85 22.39 -17.96
CA MET A 68 29.17 22.29 -18.53
C MET A 68 29.09 23.00 -19.86
N GLY A 69 29.93 24.02 -20.05
CA GLY A 69 30.05 24.73 -21.31
C GLY A 69 30.51 23.76 -22.39
N MET A 70 29.59 23.05 -23.02
CA MET A 70 29.86 22.16 -24.14
C MET A 70 30.07 23.04 -25.37
N GLN A 71 31.32 23.45 -25.60
CA GLN A 71 31.69 24.34 -26.69
C GLN A 71 31.93 23.61 -28.03
N SER A 72 31.91 22.28 -28.10
CA SER A 72 32.09 21.54 -29.36
C SER A 72 31.29 20.23 -29.43
N ALA A 73 30.95 19.82 -30.65
CA ALA A 73 30.28 18.55 -30.95
C ALA A 73 31.14 17.32 -30.53
N GLU A 74 32.45 17.48 -30.44
CA GLU A 74 33.38 16.43 -29.99
C GLU A 74 33.23 16.14 -28.50
N ASN A 75 33.01 17.16 -27.67
CA ASN A 75 32.76 16.97 -26.23
C ASN A 75 31.45 16.21 -25.97
N CYS A 76 30.41 16.47 -26.77
CA CYS A 76 29.17 15.69 -26.74
C CYS A 76 29.41 14.22 -27.12
N LYS A 77 30.21 13.96 -28.16
CA LYS A 77 30.52 12.59 -28.63
C LYS A 77 31.28 11.80 -27.57
N MET A 78 32.26 12.43 -26.91
CA MET A 78 33.00 11.82 -25.80
C MET A 78 32.10 11.48 -24.61
N MET A 79 31.21 12.39 -24.22
CA MET A 79 30.28 12.16 -23.11
C MET A 79 29.29 11.03 -23.42
N ILE A 80 28.76 10.98 -24.65
CA ILE A 80 27.88 9.89 -25.11
C ILE A 80 28.62 8.55 -25.05
N ASN A 81 29.88 8.50 -25.48
CA ASN A 81 30.68 7.28 -25.41
C ASN A 81 30.91 6.82 -23.96
N ILE A 82 31.13 7.76 -23.03
CA ILE A 82 31.26 7.46 -21.60
C ILE A 82 29.94 6.89 -21.05
N MET A 83 28.80 7.52 -21.36
CA MET A 83 27.49 7.03 -20.93
C MET A 83 27.17 5.65 -21.52
N LEU A 84 27.47 5.43 -22.81
CA LEU A 84 27.30 4.14 -23.46
C LEU A 84 28.17 3.07 -22.78
N ASN A 85 29.42 3.38 -22.47
CA ASN A 85 30.30 2.46 -21.75
C ASN A 85 29.79 2.13 -20.34
N ILE A 86 29.28 3.11 -19.61
CA ILE A 86 28.67 2.89 -18.28
C ILE A 86 27.45 1.98 -18.41
N MET A 87 26.55 2.27 -19.36
CA MET A 87 25.37 1.44 -19.62
C MET A 87 25.75 0.01 -20.02
N LEU A 88 26.74 -0.15 -20.90
CA LEU A 88 27.23 -1.46 -21.35
C LEU A 88 27.82 -2.26 -20.18
N ASN A 89 28.55 -1.60 -19.28
CA ASN A 89 29.09 -2.24 -18.08
C ASN A 89 27.98 -2.67 -17.11
N MET A 90 26.96 -1.83 -16.91
CA MET A 90 25.80 -2.18 -16.09
C MET A 90 25.04 -3.37 -16.67
N MET A 91 24.79 -3.38 -17.98
CA MET A 91 24.16 -4.52 -18.66
C MET A 91 25.01 -5.79 -18.56
N THR A 92 26.32 -5.68 -18.73
CA THR A 92 27.25 -6.83 -18.61
C THR A 92 27.22 -7.41 -17.20
N ASN A 93 27.25 -6.57 -16.16
CA ASN A 93 27.16 -7.01 -14.77
C ASN A 93 25.80 -7.66 -14.45
N PHE A 94 24.71 -7.10 -14.98
CA PHE A 94 23.38 -7.70 -14.86
C PHE A 94 23.31 -9.08 -15.52
N MET A 95 23.84 -9.22 -16.74
CA MET A 95 23.88 -10.51 -17.44
C MET A 95 24.72 -11.55 -16.70
N LYS A 96 25.85 -11.15 -16.09
CA LYS A 96 26.64 -12.02 -15.22
C LYS A 96 25.84 -12.49 -14.00
N LEU A 97 25.10 -11.59 -13.35
CA LEU A 97 24.25 -11.92 -12.21
C LEU A 97 23.17 -12.95 -12.59
N MET A 98 22.50 -12.73 -13.73
CA MET A 98 21.49 -13.65 -14.28
C MET A 98 22.09 -15.02 -14.62
N TYR A 99 23.28 -15.04 -15.23
CA TYR A 99 24.00 -16.28 -15.53
C TYR A 99 24.37 -17.06 -14.25
N MET A 100 24.87 -16.37 -13.22
CA MET A 100 25.18 -16.98 -11.93
C MET A 100 23.93 -17.57 -11.26
N TYR A 101 22.81 -16.84 -11.31
CA TYR A 101 21.54 -17.28 -10.76
C TYR A 101 21.01 -18.54 -11.46
N ASN A 102 21.01 -18.55 -12.80
CA ASN A 102 20.60 -19.70 -13.61
C ASN A 102 21.47 -20.94 -13.35
N ASN A 103 22.79 -20.76 -13.24
CA ASN A 103 23.69 -21.87 -12.89
C ASN A 103 23.44 -22.43 -11.48
N ARG A 104 23.01 -21.60 -10.53
CA ARG A 104 22.65 -22.04 -9.19
C ARG A 104 21.37 -22.87 -9.19
N LEU A 105 20.35 -22.46 -9.96
CA LEU A 105 19.11 -23.22 -10.16
C LEU A 105 19.36 -24.58 -10.84
N LEU A 106 20.21 -24.62 -11.89
CA LEU A 106 20.57 -25.86 -12.56
C LEU A 106 21.31 -26.84 -11.62
N LYS A 107 22.14 -26.34 -10.71
CA LYS A 107 22.79 -27.18 -9.69
C LYS A 107 21.76 -27.75 -8.71
N ILE A 108 20.81 -26.94 -8.22
CA ILE A 108 19.76 -27.39 -7.29
C ILE A 108 18.90 -28.51 -7.93
N ASN A 109 18.53 -28.38 -9.20
CA ASN A 109 17.75 -29.41 -9.90
C ASN A 109 18.54 -30.71 -10.12
N LYS A 110 19.87 -30.65 -10.22
CA LYS A 110 20.72 -31.84 -10.40
C LYS A 110 20.86 -32.67 -9.11
N TYR A 111 20.68 -32.06 -7.93
CA TYR A 111 20.73 -32.75 -6.63
C TYR A 111 19.41 -33.43 -6.25
N HIS A 112 18.28 -33.02 -6.84
CA HIS A 112 16.97 -33.64 -6.60
C HIS A 112 16.64 -34.83 -7.52
N ILE A 113 17.52 -35.19 -8.46
CA ILE A 113 17.35 -36.35 -9.34
C ILE A 113 18.46 -37.37 -9.05
N LYS A 114 18.39 -38.00 -7.88
CA LYS A 114 18.96 -39.32 -7.63
C LYS A 114 17.93 -40.15 -6.86
N ALA A 115 16.99 -40.73 -7.59
CA ALA A 115 16.19 -41.85 -7.14
C ALA A 115 16.69 -43.13 -7.86
N PRO A 116 16.62 -44.31 -7.23
CA PRO A 116 17.32 -45.51 -7.68
C PRO A 116 16.61 -46.17 -8.87
N ALA A 117 17.42 -46.81 -9.72
CA ALA A 117 16.98 -47.59 -10.86
C ALA A 117 16.56 -49.02 -10.46
N ALA A 118 15.71 -49.60 -11.33
CA ALA A 118 15.27 -51.00 -11.45
C ALA A 118 13.98 -51.36 -10.67
N ARG A 119 12.95 -52.05 -11.20
CA ARG A 119 12.82 -52.97 -12.34
C ARG A 119 11.38 -52.93 -12.93
N GLY A 120 11.24 -53.43 -14.16
CA GLY A 120 10.04 -54.17 -14.59
C GLY A 120 9.17 -53.50 -15.65
N ALA A 121 9.30 -53.96 -16.90
CA ALA A 121 8.39 -53.65 -17.99
C ALA A 121 7.26 -54.69 -18.05
N ALA A 122 6.00 -54.23 -18.07
CA ALA A 122 4.87 -54.80 -18.81
C ALA A 122 3.59 -53.99 -18.52
N ASP A 123 2.72 -53.93 -19.52
CA ASP A 123 1.33 -53.45 -19.51
C ASP A 123 1.04 -51.94 -19.49
N ILE A 124 0.97 -51.43 -20.72
CA ILE A 124 0.21 -50.26 -21.13
C ILE A 124 -1.28 -50.52 -20.87
N LYS A 125 -1.80 -50.01 -19.73
CA LYS A 125 -3.24 -49.86 -19.52
C LYS A 125 -3.55 -48.54 -18.81
N LEU A 126 -3.94 -47.56 -19.62
CA LEU A 126 -4.86 -46.46 -19.29
C LEU A 126 -4.50 -45.60 -18.05
N MET A 127 -3.61 -44.61 -18.22
CA MET A 127 -3.40 -43.53 -17.25
C MET A 127 -4.62 -42.59 -17.17
N LYS A 128 -5.60 -42.95 -16.33
CA LYS A 128 -6.46 -41.99 -15.62
C LYS A 128 -5.96 -41.94 -14.18
N GLY A 129 -4.97 -41.09 -13.93
CA GLY A 129 -4.34 -41.02 -12.62
C GLY A 129 -3.37 -39.86 -12.49
N PHE A 130 -3.79 -38.64 -12.83
CA PHE A 130 -3.08 -37.45 -12.37
C PHE A 130 -3.35 -37.24 -10.87
N SER A 131 -2.54 -37.96 -10.08
CA SER A 131 -1.88 -37.54 -8.85
C SER A 131 -2.67 -36.60 -7.91
N GLU A 132 -3.10 -37.16 -6.78
CA GLU A 132 -3.61 -36.46 -5.59
C GLU A 132 -2.78 -35.23 -5.17
N THR A 133 -1.50 -35.16 -5.51
CA THR A 133 -0.61 -34.02 -5.25
C THR A 133 -1.04 -32.72 -5.94
N MET A 134 -1.61 -32.76 -7.15
CA MET A 134 -2.17 -31.56 -7.80
C MET A 134 -3.48 -31.13 -7.14
N ARG A 135 -4.26 -32.09 -6.63
CA ARG A 135 -5.51 -31.83 -5.89
C ARG A 135 -5.24 -31.26 -4.50
N GLN A 136 -4.15 -31.68 -3.85
CA GLN A 136 -3.67 -31.09 -2.59
C GLN A 136 -3.15 -29.66 -2.78
N LEU A 137 -2.42 -29.38 -3.88
CA LEU A 137 -2.02 -28.01 -4.22
C LEU A 137 -3.21 -27.12 -4.57
N SER A 138 -4.24 -27.62 -5.27
CA SER A 138 -5.45 -26.84 -5.55
C SER A 138 -6.27 -26.58 -4.28
N ASN A 139 -6.34 -27.54 -3.35
CA ASN A 139 -7.06 -27.38 -2.09
C ASN A 139 -6.33 -26.43 -1.13
N ASN A 140 -5.00 -26.52 -1.04
CA ASN A 140 -4.20 -25.55 -0.26
C ASN A 140 -4.29 -24.14 -0.85
N ASN A 141 -4.29 -24.02 -2.18
CA ASN A 141 -4.48 -22.72 -2.85
C ASN A 141 -5.90 -22.18 -2.65
N LYS A 142 -6.93 -23.04 -2.59
CA LYS A 142 -8.30 -22.62 -2.34
C LYS A 142 -8.47 -22.07 -0.92
N ASN A 143 -7.97 -22.78 0.09
CA ASN A 143 -8.03 -22.33 1.49
C ASN A 143 -7.24 -21.03 1.69
N ASN A 144 -6.05 -20.92 1.08
CA ASN A 144 -5.26 -19.69 1.15
C ASN A 144 -5.94 -18.53 0.42
N LYS A 145 -6.56 -18.77 -0.73
CA LYS A 145 -7.31 -17.74 -1.46
C LYS A 145 -8.50 -17.25 -0.65
N GLU A 146 -9.28 -18.16 -0.07
CA GLU A 146 -10.42 -17.83 0.79
C GLU A 146 -9.99 -17.02 2.02
N LEU A 147 -8.87 -17.38 2.66
CA LEU A 147 -8.31 -16.61 3.76
C LEU A 147 -7.83 -15.21 3.33
N VAL A 148 -7.16 -15.11 2.18
CA VAL A 148 -6.72 -13.82 1.62
C VAL A 148 -7.91 -12.93 1.29
N ASP A 149 -8.96 -13.50 0.72
CA ASP A 149 -10.19 -12.79 0.38
C ASP A 149 -10.91 -12.34 1.67
N GLN A 150 -10.94 -13.18 2.72
CA GLN A 150 -11.51 -12.81 4.02
C GLN A 150 -10.74 -11.65 4.68
N ASN A 151 -9.40 -11.71 4.68
CA ASN A 151 -8.58 -10.64 5.24
C ASN A 151 -8.80 -9.31 4.49
N PHE A 152 -8.95 -9.39 3.17
CA PHE A 152 -9.30 -8.22 2.35
C PHE A 152 -10.67 -7.66 2.74
N TYR A 153 -11.71 -8.48 2.86
CA TYR A 153 -13.05 -8.00 3.23
C TYR A 153 -13.13 -7.47 4.66
N ASN A 154 -12.40 -8.07 5.62
CA ASN A 154 -12.28 -7.54 6.97
C ASN A 154 -11.66 -6.14 6.97
N TRP A 155 -10.51 -5.97 6.29
CA TRP A 155 -9.87 -4.67 6.11
C TRP A 155 -10.80 -3.68 5.38
N PHE A 156 -11.45 -4.12 4.30
CA PHE A 156 -12.32 -3.28 3.50
C PHE A 156 -13.57 -2.82 4.26
N ALA A 157 -14.13 -3.66 5.13
CA ALA A 157 -15.21 -3.25 6.05
C ALA A 157 -14.75 -2.09 6.95
N GLY A 158 -13.53 -2.16 7.50
CA GLY A 158 -12.96 -1.06 8.28
C GLY A 158 -12.82 0.24 7.47
N VAL A 159 -12.40 0.15 6.20
CA VAL A 159 -12.36 1.31 5.29
C VAL A 159 -13.75 1.87 5.04
N MET A 160 -14.74 1.01 4.80
CA MET A 160 -16.13 1.41 4.55
C MET A 160 -16.77 2.08 5.77
N ASP A 161 -16.45 1.61 6.97
CA ASP A 161 -16.89 2.22 8.21
C ASP A 161 -16.30 3.62 8.43
N GLY A 162 -15.03 3.83 8.07
CA GLY A 162 -14.42 5.16 8.17
C GLY A 162 -14.90 6.16 7.11
N ASP A 163 -14.64 5.89 5.83
CA ASP A 163 -14.90 6.84 4.73
C ASP A 163 -15.93 6.36 3.69
N GLY A 164 -16.46 5.14 3.85
CA GLY A 164 -17.50 4.60 2.98
C GLY A 164 -18.87 5.25 3.15
N ASN A 165 -19.68 5.18 2.10
CA ASN A 165 -21.05 5.68 2.08
C ASN A 165 -21.96 4.80 1.23
N PHE A 166 -23.05 4.32 1.84
CA PHE A 166 -24.16 3.64 1.16
C PHE A 166 -25.21 4.71 0.80
N ASP A 167 -25.24 5.16 -0.45
CA ASP A 167 -26.13 6.23 -0.94
C ASP A 167 -27.56 5.71 -1.11
N ILE A 168 -28.27 5.59 0.01
CA ILE A 168 -29.69 5.24 0.08
C ILE A 168 -30.53 6.49 -0.19
N ARG A 169 -31.47 6.39 -1.15
CA ARG A 169 -32.39 7.48 -1.51
C ARG A 169 -33.82 7.01 -1.47
N ASN A 170 -34.74 7.89 -1.10
CA ASN A 170 -36.16 7.66 -1.28
C ASN A 170 -36.55 8.11 -2.70
N LEU A 171 -36.95 7.16 -3.54
CA LEU A 171 -37.47 7.42 -4.88
C LEU A 171 -38.92 6.91 -4.90
N ASN A 172 -39.88 7.83 -5.02
CA ASN A 172 -41.31 7.53 -5.07
C ASN A 172 -41.81 6.69 -3.87
N GLY A 173 -41.37 7.04 -2.65
CA GLY A 173 -41.74 6.33 -1.42
C GLY A 173 -40.94 5.05 -1.16
N LYS A 174 -40.08 4.61 -2.10
CA LYS A 174 -39.26 3.40 -1.97
C LYS A 174 -37.79 3.74 -1.74
N LEU A 175 -37.21 3.20 -0.67
CA LEU A 175 -35.77 3.27 -0.43
C LEU A 175 -35.02 2.46 -1.49
N THR A 176 -34.04 3.10 -2.13
CA THR A 176 -33.21 2.52 -3.19
C THR A 176 -31.74 2.81 -2.89
N LEU A 177 -30.89 1.77 -2.93
CA LEU A 177 -29.45 1.95 -2.92
C LEU A 177 -28.96 2.39 -4.30
N LYS A 178 -28.55 3.65 -4.43
CA LYS A 178 -28.11 4.20 -5.73
C LYS A 178 -26.66 3.85 -6.04
N ALA A 179 -25.81 3.83 -5.02
CA ALA A 179 -24.38 3.57 -5.17
C ALA A 179 -23.71 3.30 -3.81
N ILE A 180 -22.61 2.56 -3.84
CA ILE A 180 -21.65 2.44 -2.75
C ILE A 180 -20.42 3.27 -3.13
N ARG A 181 -19.99 4.18 -2.26
CA ARG A 181 -19.00 5.21 -2.59
C ARG A 181 -17.95 5.38 -1.51
N MET A 182 -16.74 5.75 -1.90
CA MET A 182 -15.72 6.29 -1.00
C MET A 182 -15.06 7.49 -1.66
N LYS A 183 -14.93 8.59 -0.92
CA LYS A 183 -14.27 9.81 -1.41
C LYS A 183 -13.07 10.10 -0.53
N LEU A 184 -11.86 9.97 -1.10
CA LEU A 184 -10.60 10.15 -0.38
C LEU A 184 -9.77 11.27 -0.99
N HIS A 185 -8.84 11.82 -0.21
CA HIS A 185 -7.85 12.76 -0.73
C HIS A 185 -6.92 12.03 -1.71
N VAL A 186 -6.42 12.71 -2.75
CA VAL A 186 -5.55 12.10 -3.79
C VAL A 186 -4.24 11.53 -3.24
N ARG A 187 -3.79 12.02 -2.09
CA ARG A 187 -2.65 11.46 -1.35
C ARG A 187 -2.87 9.98 -0.97
N ASP A 188 -4.11 9.59 -0.76
CA ASP A 188 -4.51 8.24 -0.35
C ASP A 188 -5.11 7.45 -1.53
N ILE A 189 -4.82 7.85 -2.78
CA ILE A 189 -5.34 7.20 -4.01
C ILE A 189 -4.92 5.74 -4.14
N ARG A 190 -3.75 5.37 -3.59
CA ARG A 190 -3.26 3.99 -3.56
C ARG A 190 -4.26 3.05 -2.89
N LEU A 191 -4.96 3.52 -1.86
CA LEU A 191 -6.00 2.77 -1.18
C LEU A 191 -7.17 2.45 -2.13
N LEU A 192 -7.62 3.44 -2.91
CA LEU A 192 -8.69 3.24 -3.89
C LEU A 192 -8.27 2.30 -5.03
N ASN A 193 -7.04 2.44 -5.53
CA ASN A 193 -6.48 1.55 -6.54
C ASN A 193 -6.40 0.10 -6.05
N TYR A 194 -5.98 -0.11 -4.79
CA TYR A 194 -5.94 -1.43 -4.19
C TYR A 194 -7.34 -2.06 -4.12
N ILE A 195 -8.35 -1.29 -3.72
CA ILE A 195 -9.74 -1.76 -3.66
C ILE A 195 -10.27 -2.10 -5.06
N LEU A 196 -10.08 -1.22 -6.04
CA LEU A 196 -10.49 -1.46 -7.42
C LEU A 196 -9.83 -2.73 -7.99
N ASN A 197 -8.54 -2.92 -7.75
CA ASN A 197 -7.79 -4.08 -8.21
C ASN A 197 -8.19 -5.37 -7.51
N LYS A 198 -8.65 -5.32 -6.26
CA LYS A 198 -9.09 -6.50 -5.51
C LYS A 198 -10.52 -6.90 -5.82
N LEU A 199 -11.40 -5.92 -5.97
CA LEU A 199 -12.81 -6.15 -6.24
C LEU A 199 -13.11 -6.40 -7.72
N HIS A 200 -12.28 -5.86 -8.62
CA HIS A 200 -12.52 -5.86 -10.08
C HIS A 200 -13.88 -5.29 -10.50
N VAL A 201 -14.52 -4.49 -9.64
CA VAL A 201 -15.80 -3.83 -9.90
C VAL A 201 -15.72 -2.33 -9.58
N GLY A 202 -16.70 -1.59 -10.10
CA GLY A 202 -16.78 -0.14 -9.88
C GLY A 202 -15.86 0.67 -10.78
N LYS A 203 -15.73 1.95 -10.45
CA LYS A 203 -14.91 2.92 -11.18
C LYS A 203 -14.36 3.98 -10.26
N MET A 204 -13.18 4.47 -10.60
CA MET A 204 -12.58 5.64 -9.98
C MET A 204 -12.75 6.89 -10.85
N LYS A 205 -12.98 8.03 -10.20
CA LYS A 205 -13.06 9.35 -10.85
C LYS A 205 -12.31 10.38 -10.02
N MET A 206 -11.51 11.21 -10.68
CA MET A 206 -10.87 12.37 -10.06
C MET A 206 -11.86 13.53 -9.98
N ASP A 207 -11.89 14.24 -8.85
CA ASP A 207 -12.63 15.50 -8.70
C ASP A 207 -11.84 16.59 -9.44
N LYS A 208 -12.40 17.17 -10.52
CA LYS A 208 -11.66 18.02 -11.46
C LYS A 208 -10.95 19.21 -10.80
N ASN A 209 -11.53 19.75 -9.73
CA ASN A 209 -11.09 21.00 -9.12
C ASN A 209 -10.68 20.83 -7.65
N LYS A 210 -10.62 19.60 -7.14
CA LYS A 210 -10.32 19.34 -5.73
C LYS A 210 -9.35 18.18 -5.62
N PRO A 211 -8.51 18.14 -4.59
CA PRO A 211 -7.53 17.07 -4.41
C PRO A 211 -8.22 15.81 -3.84
N TYR A 212 -9.30 15.35 -4.47
CA TYR A 212 -10.04 14.16 -4.07
C TYR A 212 -10.27 13.22 -5.25
N ALA A 213 -10.33 11.94 -4.93
CA ALA A 213 -10.74 10.86 -5.83
C ALA A 213 -11.99 10.19 -5.25
N LEU A 214 -12.86 9.72 -6.15
CA LEU A 214 -14.11 9.04 -5.83
C LEU A 214 -14.07 7.63 -6.43
N TYR A 215 -14.13 6.61 -5.57
CA TYR A 215 -14.46 5.25 -5.98
C TYR A 215 -15.98 5.04 -5.86
N MET A 216 -16.58 4.41 -6.86
CA MET A 216 -18.04 4.20 -6.92
C MET A 216 -18.39 2.86 -7.56
N VAL A 217 -19.26 2.11 -6.89
CA VAL A 217 -19.99 0.96 -7.44
C VAL A 217 -21.47 1.33 -7.54
N SER A 218 -22.08 1.12 -8.71
CA SER A 218 -23.45 1.60 -9.00
C SER A 218 -24.31 0.59 -9.77
N THR A 219 -23.73 -0.52 -10.19
CA THR A 219 -24.41 -1.66 -10.82
C THR A 219 -25.08 -2.49 -9.73
N LYS A 220 -26.33 -2.91 -9.96
CA LYS A 220 -27.11 -3.63 -8.95
C LYS A 220 -26.41 -4.92 -8.49
N ALA A 221 -25.93 -5.72 -9.45
CA ALA A 221 -25.25 -6.99 -9.17
C ALA A 221 -23.99 -6.80 -8.31
N ASP A 222 -23.10 -5.89 -8.69
CA ASP A 222 -21.86 -5.67 -7.95
C ASP A 222 -22.12 -5.10 -6.55
N MET A 223 -23.10 -4.19 -6.41
CA MET A 223 -23.51 -3.67 -5.10
C MET A 223 -24.08 -4.78 -4.21
N GLU A 224 -24.88 -5.70 -4.76
CA GLU A 224 -25.40 -6.84 -4.01
C GLU A 224 -24.27 -7.75 -3.50
N VAL A 225 -23.30 -8.08 -4.36
CA VAL A 225 -22.11 -8.86 -3.99
C VAL A 225 -21.34 -8.17 -2.86
N MET A 226 -21.12 -6.85 -2.96
CA MET A 226 -20.46 -6.09 -1.90
C MET A 226 -21.23 -6.13 -0.58
N VAL A 227 -22.56 -5.96 -0.62
CA VAL A 227 -23.39 -6.01 0.60
C VAL A 227 -23.33 -7.40 1.24
N ARG A 228 -23.39 -8.47 0.45
CA ARG A 228 -23.25 -9.85 0.97
C ARG A 228 -21.90 -10.08 1.64
N ASN A 229 -20.81 -9.67 1.00
CA ASN A 229 -19.45 -9.90 1.52
C ASN A 229 -19.09 -9.01 2.72
N LEU A 230 -19.77 -7.88 2.90
CA LEU A 230 -19.59 -6.99 4.07
C LEU A 230 -20.53 -7.31 5.23
N ASN A 231 -21.52 -8.18 5.03
CA ASN A 231 -22.52 -8.49 6.06
C ASN A 231 -21.89 -9.24 7.23
N GLY A 232 -22.12 -8.76 8.46
CA GLY A 232 -21.43 -9.24 9.66
C GLY A 232 -20.01 -8.68 9.88
N LEU A 233 -19.45 -7.93 8.94
CA LEU A 233 -18.11 -7.31 9.06
C LEU A 233 -18.15 -5.81 9.38
N MET A 234 -19.17 -5.10 8.90
CA MET A 234 -19.41 -3.68 9.18
C MET A 234 -19.79 -3.48 10.65
N ARG A 235 -19.29 -2.42 11.31
CA ARG A 235 -19.49 -2.18 12.74
C ARG A 235 -19.85 -0.74 13.15
N LEU A 236 -19.60 0.29 12.33
CA LEU A 236 -19.92 1.70 12.68
C LEU A 236 -21.14 2.22 11.91
N LYS A 237 -21.10 2.22 10.58
CA LYS A 237 -22.13 2.81 9.71
C LYS A 237 -23.34 1.89 9.48
N MET A 238 -23.84 1.33 10.57
CA MET A 238 -24.80 0.22 10.54
C MET A 238 -26.16 0.63 9.98
N ASP A 239 -26.64 1.85 10.24
CA ASP A 239 -28.01 2.23 9.86
C ASP A 239 -28.22 2.25 8.34
N ASN A 240 -27.26 2.79 7.60
CA ASN A 240 -27.32 2.80 6.14
C ASN A 240 -26.98 1.43 5.55
N PHE A 241 -26.13 0.65 6.22
CA PHE A 241 -25.83 -0.72 5.81
C PHE A 241 -27.05 -1.64 5.98
N LYS A 242 -27.78 -1.57 7.09
CA LYS A 242 -29.05 -2.30 7.32
C LYS A 242 -30.08 -1.99 6.24
N LYS A 243 -30.21 -0.72 5.86
CA LYS A 243 -31.08 -0.31 4.73
C LYS A 243 -30.62 -0.92 3.40
N ALA A 244 -29.31 -1.06 3.18
CA ALA A 244 -28.76 -1.72 2.00
C ALA A 244 -29.04 -3.24 2.01
N CYS A 245 -28.91 -3.92 3.14
CA CYS A 245 -29.29 -5.33 3.29
C CYS A 245 -30.78 -5.54 2.98
N ASN A 246 -31.66 -4.70 3.55
CA ASN A 246 -33.10 -4.75 3.31
C ASN A 246 -33.45 -4.52 1.83
N TYR A 247 -32.74 -3.62 1.14
CA TYR A 247 -32.97 -3.36 -0.30
C TYR A 247 -32.74 -4.61 -1.17
N TYR A 248 -31.84 -5.50 -0.76
CA TYR A 248 -31.53 -6.75 -1.46
C TYR A 248 -32.16 -8.00 -0.83
N ASN A 249 -33.04 -7.84 0.17
CA ASN A 249 -33.59 -8.95 0.96
C ASN A 249 -32.50 -9.87 1.53
N ILE A 250 -31.43 -9.28 2.07
CA ILE A 250 -30.36 -10.00 2.76
C ILE A 250 -30.62 -9.87 4.26
N ASP A 251 -30.71 -10.99 4.96
CA ASP A 251 -30.81 -10.99 6.42
C ASP A 251 -29.54 -10.39 7.02
N PHE A 252 -29.73 -9.31 7.79
CA PHE A 252 -28.63 -8.59 8.40
C PHE A 252 -28.00 -9.41 9.54
N ILE A 253 -26.66 -9.53 9.52
CA ILE A 253 -25.89 -10.21 10.56
C ILE A 253 -25.24 -9.16 11.46
N GLU A 254 -25.55 -9.18 12.75
CA GLU A 254 -24.91 -8.28 13.72
C GLU A 254 -23.43 -8.67 13.87
N PRO A 255 -22.50 -7.72 13.75
CA PRO A 255 -21.07 -8.00 13.82
C PRO A 255 -20.61 -8.33 15.24
N ASN A 256 -19.46 -9.01 15.34
CA ASN A 256 -18.72 -9.11 16.59
C ASN A 256 -17.94 -7.82 16.86
N TYR A 257 -18.23 -7.13 17.97
CA TYR A 257 -17.54 -5.89 18.37
C TYR A 257 -16.27 -6.13 19.23
N ASN A 258 -16.04 -7.36 19.67
CA ASN A 258 -14.78 -7.77 20.30
C ASN A 258 -13.80 -8.16 19.20
N MET A 259 -12.87 -7.26 18.87
CA MET A 259 -11.90 -7.52 17.81
C MET A 259 -10.88 -8.57 18.25
N GLU A 260 -10.69 -9.56 17.39
CA GLU A 260 -9.71 -10.61 17.60
C GLU A 260 -8.28 -10.09 17.37
N GLU A 261 -7.31 -10.85 17.85
CA GLU A 261 -5.91 -10.53 17.66
C GLU A 261 -5.56 -10.47 16.17
N ASN A 262 -4.96 -9.36 15.75
CA ASN A 262 -4.59 -9.10 14.36
C ASN A 262 -5.78 -8.97 13.39
N ASP A 263 -7.01 -8.68 13.84
CA ASP A 263 -8.17 -8.45 12.95
C ASP A 263 -7.87 -7.31 11.94
N PRO A 264 -7.80 -7.57 10.62
CA PRO A 264 -7.45 -6.58 9.60
C PRO A 264 -8.40 -5.37 9.54
N TYR A 265 -9.62 -5.50 10.07
CA TYR A 265 -10.58 -4.41 10.14
C TYR A 265 -10.02 -3.16 10.83
N PHE A 266 -9.24 -3.34 11.91
CA PHE A 266 -8.64 -2.20 12.60
C PHE A 266 -7.63 -1.46 11.72
N ALA A 267 -6.91 -2.16 10.82
CA ALA A 267 -6.03 -1.49 9.86
C ALA A 267 -6.83 -0.66 8.83
N GLY A 268 -7.99 -1.16 8.38
CA GLY A 268 -8.89 -0.42 7.48
C GLY A 268 -9.46 0.85 8.09
N LEU A 269 -9.86 0.80 9.37
CA LEU A 269 -10.24 1.99 10.12
C LEU A 269 -9.07 2.97 10.25
N VAL A 270 -7.87 2.46 10.53
CA VAL A 270 -6.70 3.32 10.68
C VAL A 270 -6.32 4.00 9.37
N ASP A 271 -6.47 3.30 8.24
CA ASP A 271 -6.23 3.83 6.90
C ASP A 271 -7.12 5.03 6.54
N THR A 272 -8.34 5.09 7.08
CA THR A 272 -9.32 6.16 6.84
C THR A 272 -9.33 7.17 7.99
N ASP A 273 -10.01 6.85 9.09
CA ASP A 273 -10.21 7.73 10.23
C ASP A 273 -9.05 7.76 11.23
N GLY A 274 -8.12 6.79 11.16
CA GLY A 274 -6.98 6.75 12.09
C GLY A 274 -5.90 7.79 11.83
N SER A 275 -5.13 8.05 12.88
CA SER A 275 -4.01 8.96 12.88
C SER A 275 -2.78 8.29 13.46
N MET A 276 -1.73 8.14 12.63
CA MET A 276 -0.38 7.81 13.07
C MET A 276 0.38 9.11 13.33
N VAL A 277 0.67 9.45 14.59
CA VAL A 277 1.24 10.76 14.95
C VAL A 277 2.52 10.61 15.76
N PHE A 278 3.40 11.60 15.65
CA PHE A 278 4.54 11.75 16.55
C PHE A 278 4.21 12.81 17.60
N ASN A 279 4.31 12.43 18.87
CA ASN A 279 4.11 13.32 20.00
C ASN A 279 5.47 13.80 20.50
N TRP A 280 5.78 15.07 20.23
CA TRP A 280 7.04 15.69 20.63
C TRP A 280 7.24 15.68 22.14
N THR A 281 6.23 16.09 22.91
CA THR A 281 6.35 16.23 24.38
C THR A 281 6.75 14.90 25.02
N SER A 282 6.06 13.83 24.66
CA SER A 282 6.28 12.50 25.22
C SER A 282 7.29 11.63 24.46
N ASN A 283 7.91 12.16 23.39
CA ASN A 283 8.91 11.48 22.56
C ASN A 283 8.49 10.05 22.14
N ARG A 284 7.31 9.94 21.52
CA ARG A 284 6.73 8.66 21.10
C ARG A 284 5.86 8.81 19.86
N MET A 285 5.61 7.70 19.19
CA MET A 285 4.64 7.62 18.10
C MET A 285 3.36 6.96 18.63
N GLU A 286 2.22 7.45 18.18
CA GLU A 286 0.90 7.05 18.67
C GLU A 286 -0.01 6.68 17.49
N CYS A 287 -0.89 5.70 17.70
CA CYS A 287 -2.03 5.42 16.82
C CYS A 287 -3.32 5.83 17.54
N ASN A 288 -4.09 6.72 16.93
CA ASN A 288 -5.30 7.28 17.51
C ASN A 288 -6.48 7.10 16.55
N LEU A 289 -7.64 6.71 17.09
CA LEU A 289 -8.94 6.73 16.43
C LEU A 289 -9.91 7.58 17.25
N GLU A 290 -10.82 8.29 16.60
CA GLU A 290 -11.87 9.06 17.28
C GLU A 290 -13.15 9.04 16.44
N PHE A 291 -14.24 8.56 17.04
CA PHE A 291 -15.52 8.38 16.37
C PHE A 291 -16.64 9.13 17.09
N LYS A 292 -17.59 9.69 16.33
CA LYS A 292 -18.79 10.35 16.86
C LYS A 292 -20.00 9.41 16.96
N ASP A 293 -19.79 8.15 16.60
CA ASP A 293 -20.86 7.18 16.41
C ASP A 293 -21.27 6.52 17.73
N SER A 294 -22.57 6.28 17.92
CA SER A 294 -23.08 5.52 19.06
C SER A 294 -22.57 4.07 19.03
N TYR A 295 -22.42 3.48 17.85
CA TYR A 295 -21.90 2.11 17.69
C TYR A 295 -20.45 1.99 18.16
N ALA A 296 -19.66 3.05 18.10
CA ALA A 296 -18.27 3.04 18.56
C ALA A 296 -18.14 2.77 20.06
N THR A 297 -19.21 2.96 20.85
CA THR A 297 -19.22 2.60 22.28
C THR A 297 -19.23 1.09 22.54
N LYS A 298 -19.62 0.29 21.55
CA LYS A 298 -19.61 -1.17 21.62
C LYS A 298 -18.23 -1.76 21.32
N PHE A 299 -17.31 -0.98 20.74
CA PHE A 299 -16.01 -1.49 20.35
C PHE A 299 -15.15 -1.89 21.52
N ASN A 300 -14.58 -3.09 21.40
CA ASN A 300 -13.51 -3.57 22.24
C ASN A 300 -12.28 -3.85 21.37
N LEU A 301 -11.25 -3.04 21.60
CA LEU A 301 -9.97 -3.08 20.89
C LEU A 301 -8.84 -3.62 21.78
N ASP A 302 -9.14 -4.18 22.95
CA ASP A 302 -8.13 -4.60 23.92
C ASP A 302 -7.19 -5.69 23.39
N ASN A 303 -7.68 -6.53 22.48
CA ASN A 303 -6.97 -7.71 21.99
C ASN A 303 -6.44 -7.53 20.56
N VAL A 304 -6.82 -6.47 19.84
CA VAL A 304 -6.53 -6.35 18.40
C VAL A 304 -5.04 -6.28 18.09
N MET A 305 -4.27 -5.66 19.00
CA MET A 305 -2.81 -5.65 18.97
C MET A 305 -2.29 -6.39 20.21
N PRO A 306 -1.46 -7.44 20.03
CA PRO A 306 -0.88 -8.20 21.13
C PRO A 306 -0.24 -7.29 22.18
N TYR A 307 -0.55 -7.55 23.45
CA TYR A 307 0.00 -6.84 24.61
C TYR A 307 -0.29 -5.32 24.65
N CYS A 308 -1.23 -4.83 23.85
CA CYS A 308 -1.53 -3.41 23.71
C CYS A 308 -3.00 -3.12 24.00
N LYS A 309 -3.29 -2.54 25.16
CA LYS A 309 -4.62 -2.01 25.47
C LYS A 309 -4.70 -0.53 25.12
N PRO A 310 -5.70 -0.06 24.35
CA PRO A 310 -5.85 1.35 24.08
C PRO A 310 -6.32 2.10 25.32
N TYR A 311 -5.85 3.34 25.47
CA TYR A 311 -6.50 4.28 26.37
C TYR A 311 -7.79 4.79 25.72
N ILE A 312 -8.92 4.57 26.40
CA ILE A 312 -10.26 4.95 25.91
C ILE A 312 -10.69 6.25 26.61
N MET A 313 -11.13 7.22 25.82
CA MET A 313 -11.58 8.51 26.34
C MET A 313 -12.87 8.94 25.67
N ARG A 314 -13.87 9.32 26.46
CA ARG A 314 -15.09 9.97 25.96
C ARG A 314 -14.90 11.48 26.00
N ARG A 315 -15.23 12.15 24.91
CA ARG A 315 -15.12 13.61 24.76
C ARG A 315 -16.47 14.20 24.43
N VAL A 316 -16.79 15.29 25.11
CA VAL A 316 -17.96 16.13 24.83
C VAL A 316 -17.45 17.35 24.07
N HIS A 317 -17.94 17.54 22.85
CA HIS A 317 -17.55 18.66 22.00
C HIS A 317 -18.67 19.69 21.97
N ASN A 318 -18.38 20.90 22.46
CA ASN A 318 -19.29 22.04 22.39
C ASN A 318 -18.96 22.86 21.14
N LYS A 319 -19.79 22.75 20.10
CA LYS A 319 -19.65 23.62 18.93
C LYS A 319 -20.52 24.86 19.12
N ASN A 320 -19.89 26.00 19.40
CA ASN A 320 -20.50 27.33 19.47
C ASN A 320 -21.83 27.38 20.25
N GLY A 321 -21.93 26.66 21.37
CA GLY A 321 -23.11 26.65 22.26
C GLY A 321 -24.37 25.93 21.74
N LEU A 322 -24.42 25.46 20.50
CA LEU A 322 -25.67 24.97 19.87
C LEU A 322 -25.72 23.46 19.65
N LYS A 323 -24.57 22.77 19.53
CA LYS A 323 -24.56 21.33 19.31
C LYS A 323 -23.48 20.67 20.14
N ILE A 324 -23.94 19.91 21.14
CA ILE A 324 -23.13 19.00 21.93
C ILE A 324 -23.14 17.67 21.20
N TYR A 325 -21.97 17.17 20.82
CA TYR A 325 -21.84 15.78 20.39
C TYR A 325 -20.78 15.08 21.22
N THR A 326 -21.03 13.82 21.50
CA THR A 326 -20.08 12.94 22.16
C THR A 326 -19.23 12.24 21.11
N SER A 327 -17.98 11.96 21.47
CA SER A 327 -17.10 11.11 20.68
C SER A 327 -16.33 10.20 21.61
N ILE A 328 -15.92 9.05 21.11
CA ILE A 328 -15.05 8.12 21.80
C ILE A 328 -13.71 8.05 21.05
N ALA A 329 -12.62 8.20 21.78
CA ALA A 329 -11.27 8.13 21.26
C ALA A 329 -10.55 6.90 21.82
N PHE A 330 -9.88 6.17 20.95
CA PHE A 330 -9.01 5.03 21.28
C PHE A 330 -7.57 5.41 20.97
N LYS A 331 -6.69 5.34 21.97
CA LYS A 331 -5.30 5.80 21.86
C LYS A 331 -4.30 4.73 22.24
N PHE A 332 -3.49 4.31 21.28
CA PHE A 332 -2.31 3.48 21.52
C PHE A 332 -1.09 4.39 21.65
N GLN A 333 -0.85 4.85 22.88
CA GLN A 333 0.06 5.96 23.18
C GLN A 333 1.18 5.61 24.17
N ASN A 334 1.35 4.34 24.54
CA ASN A 334 2.45 3.93 25.41
C ASN A 334 3.69 3.62 24.56
N VAL A 335 4.88 3.95 25.07
CA VAL A 335 6.15 3.61 24.41
C VAL A 335 6.26 2.10 24.19
N GLY A 336 5.83 1.30 25.18
CA GLY A 336 5.79 -0.17 25.06
C GLY A 336 4.87 -0.70 23.94
N HIS A 337 3.90 0.10 23.48
CA HIS A 337 3.02 -0.30 22.37
C HIS A 337 3.66 -0.05 21.00
N MET A 338 4.76 0.69 20.90
CA MET A 338 5.32 1.10 19.62
C MET A 338 5.77 -0.10 18.78
N VAL A 339 6.52 -1.04 19.36
CA VAL A 339 6.99 -2.24 18.63
C VAL A 339 5.82 -3.16 18.24
N PRO A 340 4.90 -3.54 19.16
CA PRO A 340 3.71 -4.30 18.76
C PRO A 340 2.86 -3.61 17.69
N MET A 341 2.72 -2.28 17.76
CA MET A 341 2.03 -1.49 16.73
C MET A 341 2.73 -1.59 15.37
N TYR A 342 4.06 -1.53 15.34
CA TYR A 342 4.83 -1.80 14.12
C TYR A 342 4.54 -3.20 13.60
N ASP A 343 4.65 -4.23 14.44
CA ASP A 343 4.52 -5.63 14.01
C ASP A 343 3.10 -5.93 13.51
N TYR A 344 2.07 -5.41 14.19
CA TYR A 344 0.68 -5.49 13.74
C TYR A 344 0.50 -4.90 12.34
N PHE A 345 0.99 -3.67 12.08
CA PHE A 345 0.80 -3.02 10.77
C PHE A 345 1.75 -3.54 9.68
N MET A 346 2.81 -4.27 10.04
CA MET A 346 3.58 -5.04 9.06
C MET A 346 2.81 -6.30 8.61
N LYS A 347 2.06 -6.92 9.53
CA LYS A 347 1.15 -8.04 9.20
C LYS A 347 -0.10 -7.56 8.46
N ASN A 348 -0.73 -6.51 8.96
CA ASN A 348 -1.93 -5.87 8.42
C ASN A 348 -1.56 -4.52 7.80
N ARG A 349 -1.02 -4.58 6.58
CA ARG A 349 -0.47 -3.42 5.86
C ARG A 349 -1.51 -2.29 5.71
N LEU A 350 -1.09 -1.08 6.06
CA LEU A 350 -1.80 0.16 5.72
C LEU A 350 -1.55 0.55 4.26
N TYR A 351 -2.60 1.00 3.57
CA TYR A 351 -2.56 1.44 2.17
C TYR A 351 -2.54 2.98 2.01
N SER A 352 -2.70 3.73 3.10
CA SER A 352 -2.29 5.14 3.16
C SER A 352 -0.76 5.21 3.28
N ASP A 353 -0.09 5.63 2.19
CA ASP A 353 1.38 5.71 2.14
C ASP A 353 1.95 6.58 3.26
N PHE A 354 1.25 7.68 3.58
CA PHE A 354 1.63 8.59 4.66
C PHE A 354 1.61 7.90 6.04
N LYS A 355 0.56 7.13 6.34
CA LYS A 355 0.42 6.44 7.63
C LYS A 355 1.38 5.25 7.71
N PHE A 356 1.48 4.47 6.63
CA PHE A 356 2.40 3.33 6.54
C PHE A 356 3.86 3.77 6.66
N TYR A 357 4.25 4.88 6.03
CA TYR A 357 5.58 5.46 6.20
C TYR A 357 5.90 5.67 7.68
N ARG A 358 5.02 6.33 8.42
CA ARG A 358 5.22 6.59 9.85
C ARG A 358 5.36 5.29 10.64
N VAL A 359 4.48 4.32 10.42
CA VAL A 359 4.61 3.00 11.04
C VAL A 359 5.98 2.39 10.76
N SER A 360 6.41 2.38 9.48
CA SER A 360 7.68 1.76 9.08
C SER A 360 8.92 2.36 9.76
N LYS A 361 8.82 3.60 10.27
CA LYS A 361 9.91 4.28 10.97
C LYS A 361 9.99 3.97 12.47
N ILE A 362 9.01 3.26 13.04
CA ILE A 362 8.95 3.02 14.48
C ILE A 362 10.19 2.29 15.02
N LYS A 363 10.65 1.20 14.38
CA LYS A 363 11.82 0.43 14.88
C LYS A 363 13.08 1.30 14.95
N LYS A 364 13.39 2.01 13.86
CA LYS A 364 14.51 2.98 13.83
C LYS A 364 14.34 4.09 14.86
N PHE A 365 13.11 4.60 15.05
CA PHE A 365 12.85 5.61 16.07
C PHE A 365 13.15 5.07 17.47
N MET A 366 12.78 3.82 17.78
CA MET A 366 13.03 3.20 19.08
C MET A 366 14.53 3.13 19.40
N GLU A 367 15.38 2.90 18.40
CA GLU A 367 16.84 2.90 18.55
C GLU A 367 17.36 4.28 18.93
N ILE A 368 16.90 5.34 18.26
CA ILE A 368 17.51 6.68 18.38
C ILE A 368 16.76 7.64 19.31
N ARG A 369 15.56 7.30 19.80
CA ARG A 369 14.71 8.24 20.56
C ARG A 369 15.39 8.82 21.81
N HIS A 370 16.28 8.06 22.42
CA HIS A 370 17.03 8.48 23.61
C HIS A 370 18.05 9.59 23.31
N TYR A 371 18.44 9.77 22.05
CA TYR A 371 19.30 10.88 21.62
C TYR A 371 18.67 12.26 21.76
N ARG A 372 17.34 12.34 21.94
CA ARG A 372 16.65 13.60 22.28
C ARG A 372 17.25 14.31 23.50
N TYR A 373 17.83 13.55 24.44
CA TYR A 373 18.37 14.07 25.69
C TYR A 373 19.89 14.34 25.64
N LYS A 374 20.52 14.20 24.46
CA LYS A 374 21.93 14.52 24.27
C LYS A 374 22.11 16.02 24.04
N ASP A 375 23.35 16.48 24.15
CA ASP A 375 23.69 17.89 23.95
C ASP A 375 23.22 18.38 22.59
N TRP A 376 22.69 19.60 22.54
CA TRP A 376 22.09 20.20 21.34
C TRP A 376 23.02 20.18 20.11
N ASN A 377 24.33 20.29 20.33
CA ASN A 377 25.35 20.29 19.27
C ASN A 377 25.97 18.91 18.99
N SER A 378 25.61 17.88 19.77
CA SER A 378 26.12 16.52 19.59
C SER A 378 25.65 15.90 18.27
N LEU A 379 26.43 14.95 17.74
CA LEU A 379 26.08 14.22 16.54
C LEU A 379 24.77 13.44 16.72
N GLU A 380 24.58 12.84 17.89
CA GLU A 380 23.40 12.07 18.28
C GLU A 380 22.13 12.93 18.24
N TYR A 381 22.17 14.13 18.81
CA TYR A 381 21.02 15.04 18.80
C TYR A 381 20.67 15.48 17.37
N LYS A 382 21.68 15.73 16.52
CA LYS A 382 21.47 16.02 15.10
C LYS A 382 20.85 14.84 14.35
N MET A 383 21.30 13.60 14.63
CA MET A 383 20.70 12.39 14.06
C MET A 383 19.22 12.25 14.43
N TYR A 384 18.86 12.48 15.70
CA TYR A 384 17.47 12.50 16.15
C TYR A 384 16.67 13.63 15.48
N SER A 385 17.22 14.85 15.44
CA SER A 385 16.57 16.01 14.83
C SER A 385 16.28 15.79 13.34
N ASN A 386 17.26 15.27 12.60
CA ASN A 386 17.12 14.91 11.18
C ASN A 386 16.02 13.86 10.99
N PHE A 387 15.98 12.82 11.84
CA PHE A 387 14.96 11.80 11.76
C PHE A 387 13.55 12.36 11.99
N VAL A 388 13.36 13.18 13.03
CA VAL A 388 12.05 13.78 13.33
C VAL A 388 11.64 14.71 12.19
N LEU A 389 12.55 15.51 11.66
CA LEU A 389 12.28 16.42 10.56
C LEU A 389 11.86 15.67 9.29
N ASP A 390 12.58 14.60 8.94
CA ASP A 390 12.24 13.71 7.82
C ASP A 390 10.85 13.07 8.00
N LEU A 391 10.59 12.52 9.19
CA LEU A 391 9.29 11.94 9.55
C LEU A 391 8.14 12.94 9.40
N MET A 392 8.38 14.21 9.75
CA MET A 392 7.36 15.27 9.68
C MET A 392 7.14 15.83 8.29
N LYS A 393 8.20 15.89 7.45
CA LYS A 393 8.15 16.39 6.07
C LYS A 393 7.39 15.45 5.13
N HIS A 394 7.52 14.14 5.33
CA HIS A 394 6.97 13.14 4.42
C HIS A 394 5.46 13.31 4.19
N LEU A 395 5.08 13.68 2.96
CA LEU A 395 3.69 13.84 2.47
C LEU A 395 2.78 14.69 3.38
N ASN A 396 3.35 15.64 4.12
CA ASN A 396 2.63 16.55 5.01
C ASN A 396 2.86 18.01 4.61
N PRO A 397 1.98 18.63 3.82
CA PRO A 397 2.16 20.01 3.39
C PRO A 397 2.13 21.04 4.53
N LYS A 398 1.70 20.64 5.73
CA LYS A 398 1.59 21.52 6.91
C LYS A 398 2.73 21.33 7.90
N TRP A 399 3.81 20.62 7.54
CA TRP A 399 4.91 20.31 8.46
C TRP A 399 5.57 21.58 9.03
N THR A 400 5.60 22.69 8.28
CA THR A 400 6.16 23.98 8.71
C THR A 400 5.38 24.65 9.85
N LYS A 401 4.15 24.20 10.15
CA LYS A 401 3.31 24.75 11.22
C LYS A 401 3.51 24.06 12.57
N LEU A 402 4.47 23.14 12.68
CA LEU A 402 4.74 22.42 13.91
C LEU A 402 5.48 23.33 14.90
N THR A 403 4.95 23.41 16.13
CA THR A 403 5.41 24.34 17.19
C THR A 403 6.74 23.98 17.85
N TYR A 404 7.40 22.91 17.39
CA TYR A 404 8.67 22.43 17.92
C TYR A 404 9.77 22.36 16.87
N LEU A 405 9.56 22.95 15.68
CA LEU A 405 10.59 22.95 14.62
C LEU A 405 11.84 23.74 15.01
N ASP A 406 11.64 24.84 15.74
CA ASP A 406 12.71 25.64 16.36
C ASP A 406 13.53 24.85 17.39
N LYS A 407 12.96 23.77 17.92
CA LYS A 407 13.61 22.84 18.86
C LYS A 407 14.31 21.68 18.14
N LEU A 408 14.48 21.72 16.83
CA LEU A 408 15.26 20.74 16.09
C LEU A 408 16.57 21.39 15.62
N ASN A 409 17.66 20.64 15.65
CA ASN A 409 18.95 21.04 15.11
C ASN A 409 19.40 20.05 14.02
N PRO A 410 18.75 20.04 12.84
CA PRO A 410 19.17 19.17 11.75
C PRO A 410 20.58 19.55 11.26
N SER A 411 21.32 18.57 10.75
CA SER A 411 22.70 18.75 10.24
C SER A 411 22.77 19.46 8.90
#